data_AF-A0A0J9U4E6-F1
#
_entry.id   AF-A0A0J9U4E6-F1
#
_cell.length_a   1.000
_cell.length_b   1.000
_cell.length_c   1.000
_cell.angle_alpha   90.00
_cell.angle_beta   90.00
_cell.angle_gamma   90.00
#
_symmetry.space_group_name_H-M   'P 1'
#
loop_
_entity.id
_entity.type
_entity.pdbx_description
1 polymer ?
#
loop_
_entity_poly.entity_id
_entity_poly.type
_entity_poly.pdbx_seq_one_letter_code
_entity_poly.pdbx_strand_id
1 'polypeptide(L)'
;MALARDESRSTLQALPVILTYLSGLAKSNDAGLQDIAVQEYSSLLFGHVAREQFWNQRSETIAPLIKILQTAAGIGNGGSSSASLWSGNTGTGSTGFGGSLGGGVGLQLLYHALLVIWQISFEAEEIGDELNDEYDIVLLYTHLLRLSPKEKTTRLILSTLYNLLEKNQKSLLPTAVLARLPALLENISGRHLTDPDLLEDLSKLKEMLEEYTKTKTTFDEYVAEVQSGHLRWSPPHRNTVFWAENARKILEFENGEIPRKLAEIMRQPWDNDKQVLAIACNDVGCLVKEVPEKRYQLEKVGLKRRIMELMQSDDENVRWESLRALGGWLKYSFEQQ
;
A
#
# COMPACT_ATOMS: atom_id res chain seq x y z
N MET A 1 -6.99 -38.89 0.61
CA MET A 1 -5.85 -37.99 0.37
C MET A 1 -5.24 -37.72 1.73
N ALA A 2 -3.97 -38.05 1.92
CA ALA A 2 -3.35 -38.07 3.25
C ALA A 2 -3.43 -36.68 3.89
N LEU A 3 -3.92 -36.63 5.13
CA LEU A 3 -3.74 -35.51 6.07
C LEU A 3 -2.24 -35.42 6.43
N ALA A 4 -1.38 -35.13 5.45
CA ALA A 4 0.06 -35.30 5.57
C ALA A 4 0.66 -34.19 6.45
N ARG A 5 0.56 -34.40 7.76
CA ARG A 5 1.45 -33.85 8.79
C ARG A 5 2.80 -34.60 8.81
N ASP A 6 3.12 -35.30 7.72
CA ASP A 6 4.31 -36.12 7.64
C ASP A 6 5.51 -35.24 7.30
N GLU A 7 6.27 -34.88 8.33
CA GLU A 7 7.53 -34.14 8.20
C GLU A 7 8.72 -35.11 8.15
N SER A 8 8.51 -36.35 7.70
CA SER A 8 9.61 -37.30 7.49
C SER A 8 10.62 -36.75 6.48
N ARG A 9 11.89 -37.14 6.66
CA ARG A 9 12.99 -36.74 5.76
C ARG A 9 12.69 -37.05 4.29
N SER A 10 12.01 -38.17 4.01
CA SER A 10 11.61 -38.56 2.66
C SER A 10 10.60 -37.58 2.06
N THR A 11 9.61 -37.16 2.85
CA THR A 11 8.60 -36.18 2.43
C THR A 11 9.22 -34.82 2.18
N LEU A 12 10.11 -34.36 3.07
CA LEU A 12 10.84 -33.11 2.90
C LEU A 12 11.77 -33.09 1.68
N GLN A 13 12.25 -34.24 1.23
CA GLN A 13 13.04 -34.36 0.00
C GLN A 13 12.17 -34.40 -1.26
N ALA A 14 10.96 -34.95 -1.16
CA ALA A 14 10.05 -35.06 -2.30
C ALA A 14 9.26 -33.77 -2.56
N LEU A 15 8.95 -32.99 -1.52
CA LEU A 15 8.11 -31.80 -1.61
C LEU A 15 8.60 -30.78 -2.67
N PRO A 16 9.89 -30.41 -2.74
CA PRO A 16 10.40 -29.51 -3.78
C PRO A 16 10.10 -29.97 -5.22
N VAL A 17 10.15 -31.28 -5.47
CA VAL A 17 9.89 -31.86 -6.80
C VAL A 17 8.40 -31.78 -7.15
N ILE A 18 7.54 -32.05 -6.15
CA ILE A 18 6.09 -31.93 -6.30
C ILE A 18 5.69 -30.49 -6.57
N LEU A 19 6.28 -29.53 -5.85
CA LEU A 19 6.02 -28.10 -6.05
C LEU A 19 6.40 -27.63 -7.45
N THR A 20 7.56 -28.02 -7.97
CA THR A 20 7.95 -27.72 -9.36
C THR A 20 6.98 -28.32 -10.38
N TYR A 21 6.49 -29.56 -10.16
CA TYR A 21 5.48 -30.16 -11.04
C TYR A 21 4.16 -29.37 -11.03
N LEU A 22 3.65 -29.04 -9.85
CA LEU A 22 2.43 -28.24 -9.68
C LEU A 22 2.61 -26.82 -10.23
N SER A 23 3.82 -26.25 -10.18
CA SER A 23 4.13 -24.96 -10.80
C SER A 23 3.91 -24.99 -12.31
N GLY A 24 4.26 -26.10 -12.97
CA GLY A 24 3.95 -26.32 -14.38
C GLY A 24 2.45 -26.22 -14.69
N LEU A 25 1.62 -26.81 -13.83
CA LEU A 25 0.15 -26.74 -13.96
C LEU A 25 -0.40 -25.34 -13.65
N ALA A 26 0.12 -24.68 -12.61
CA ALA A 26 -0.28 -23.32 -12.23
C ALA A 26 0.07 -22.26 -13.29
N LYS A 27 1.10 -22.51 -14.12
CA LYS A 27 1.50 -21.66 -15.25
C LYS A 27 0.74 -21.95 -16.54
N SER A 28 -0.09 -23.00 -16.57
CA SER A 28 -0.89 -23.37 -17.75
C SER A 28 -1.90 -22.27 -18.10
N ASN A 29 -2.34 -22.22 -19.36
CA ASN A 29 -3.47 -21.36 -19.78
C ASN A 29 -4.84 -21.98 -19.47
N ASP A 30 -4.87 -23.24 -19.04
CA ASP A 30 -6.10 -23.95 -18.67
C ASP A 30 -6.46 -23.66 -17.22
N ALA A 31 -7.60 -23.00 -17.01
CA ALA A 31 -8.09 -22.62 -15.68
C ALA A 31 -8.39 -23.83 -14.78
N GLY A 32 -8.77 -24.98 -15.36
CA GLY A 32 -8.97 -26.22 -14.60
C GLY A 32 -7.66 -26.81 -14.10
N LEU A 33 -6.60 -26.80 -14.92
CA LEU A 33 -5.26 -27.22 -14.49
C LEU A 33 -4.68 -26.28 -13.43
N GLN A 34 -4.90 -24.98 -13.59
CA GLN A 34 -4.54 -24.00 -12.56
C GLN A 34 -5.27 -24.30 -11.25
N ASP A 35 -6.59 -24.52 -11.30
CA ASP A 35 -7.40 -24.76 -10.11
C ASP A 35 -6.96 -26.02 -9.35
N ILE A 36 -6.69 -27.11 -10.09
CA ILE A 36 -6.11 -28.34 -9.50
C ILE A 36 -4.78 -28.03 -8.82
N ALA A 37 -3.87 -27.33 -9.49
CA ALA A 37 -2.56 -27.02 -8.93
C ALA A 37 -2.66 -26.25 -7.61
N VAL A 38 -3.54 -25.25 -7.56
CA VAL A 38 -3.72 -24.40 -6.38
C VAL A 38 -4.41 -25.14 -5.23
N GLN A 39 -5.36 -26.03 -5.51
CA GLN A 39 -5.96 -26.89 -4.49
C GLN A 39 -4.94 -27.86 -3.88
N GLU A 40 -4.07 -28.44 -4.71
CA GLU A 40 -3.01 -29.33 -4.25
C GLU A 40 -1.96 -28.56 -3.42
N TYR A 41 -1.57 -27.34 -3.84
CA TYR A 41 -0.75 -26.46 -2.99
C TYR A 41 -1.38 -26.27 -1.62
N SER A 42 -2.66 -25.91 -1.57
CA SER A 42 -3.34 -25.69 -0.29
C SER A 42 -3.30 -26.93 0.61
N SER A 43 -3.40 -28.11 0.03
CA SER A 43 -3.33 -29.39 0.77
C SER A 43 -1.92 -29.70 1.30
N LEU A 44 -0.87 -29.16 0.68
CA LEU A 44 0.53 -29.37 1.07
C LEU A 44 1.00 -28.37 2.15
N LEU A 45 0.37 -27.21 2.29
CA LEU A 45 0.85 -26.09 3.13
C LEU A 45 0.41 -26.11 4.60
N PHE A 46 0.17 -27.30 5.14
CA PHE A 46 -0.34 -27.45 6.52
C PHE A 46 0.72 -27.13 7.59
N GLY A 47 1.97 -27.57 7.39
CA GLY A 47 3.07 -27.39 8.34
C GLY A 47 3.98 -26.21 8.01
N HIS A 48 4.67 -25.68 9.02
CA HIS A 48 5.65 -24.59 8.87
C HIS A 48 6.74 -24.95 7.85
N VAL A 49 7.33 -26.13 7.96
CA VAL A 49 8.42 -26.57 7.07
C VAL A 49 7.97 -26.63 5.60
N ALA A 50 6.73 -27.04 5.36
CA ALA A 50 6.18 -27.06 4.01
C ALA A 50 5.98 -25.65 3.43
N ARG A 51 5.54 -24.69 4.26
CA ARG A 51 5.41 -23.28 3.87
C ARG A 51 6.76 -22.63 3.60
N GLU A 52 7.76 -22.92 4.44
CA GLU A 52 9.14 -22.46 4.25
C GLU A 52 9.71 -22.97 2.91
N GLN A 53 9.58 -24.27 2.62
CA GLN A 53 10.03 -24.83 1.33
C GLN A 53 9.26 -24.24 0.15
N PHE A 54 7.96 -23.99 0.31
CA PHE A 54 7.14 -23.33 -0.71
C PHE A 54 7.62 -21.92 -1.01
N TRP A 55 7.97 -21.16 0.04
CA TRP A 55 8.53 -19.82 -0.07
C TRP A 55 9.94 -19.81 -0.68
N ASN A 56 10.78 -20.78 -0.34
CA ASN A 56 12.11 -20.94 -0.94
C ASN A 56 12.04 -21.14 -2.47
N GLN A 57 10.90 -21.62 -3.00
CA GLN A 57 10.62 -21.73 -4.44
C GLN A 57 9.61 -20.67 -4.95
N ARG A 58 9.46 -19.53 -4.26
CA ARG A 58 8.44 -18.50 -4.56
C ARG A 58 8.39 -18.02 -6.01
N SER A 59 9.51 -17.99 -6.72
CA SER A 59 9.56 -17.63 -8.14
C SER A 59 8.79 -18.61 -9.03
N GLU A 60 8.68 -19.87 -8.61
CA GLU A 60 7.88 -20.91 -9.27
C GLU A 60 6.49 -21.07 -8.66
N THR A 61 6.36 -20.89 -7.34
CA THR A 61 5.13 -21.19 -6.61
C THR A 61 4.22 -19.97 -6.45
N ILE A 62 4.72 -18.88 -5.87
CA ILE A 62 3.98 -17.65 -5.54
C ILE A 62 3.74 -16.81 -6.80
N ALA A 63 4.75 -16.61 -7.64
CA ALA A 63 4.65 -15.70 -8.79
C ALA A 63 3.47 -16.02 -9.75
N PRO A 64 3.16 -17.30 -10.09
CA PRO A 64 1.95 -17.63 -10.85
C PRO A 64 0.65 -17.28 -10.13
N LEU A 65 0.59 -17.45 -8.80
CA LEU A 65 -0.58 -17.08 -8.00
C LEU A 65 -0.79 -15.57 -8.02
N ILE A 66 0.29 -14.80 -7.84
CA ILE A 66 0.23 -13.34 -7.95
C ILE A 66 -0.27 -12.91 -9.33
N LYS A 67 0.15 -13.57 -10.40
CA LYS A 67 -0.35 -13.30 -11.75
C LYS A 67 -1.86 -13.58 -11.89
N ILE A 68 -2.36 -14.66 -11.30
CA ILE A 68 -3.80 -14.96 -11.26
C ILE A 68 -4.55 -13.86 -10.50
N LEU A 69 -4.03 -13.44 -9.34
CA LEU A 69 -4.60 -12.37 -8.52
C LEU A 69 -4.59 -11.01 -9.24
N GLN A 70 -3.49 -10.65 -9.90
CA GLN A 70 -3.37 -9.43 -10.71
C GLN A 70 -4.37 -9.45 -11.88
N THR A 71 -4.51 -10.59 -12.55
CA THR A 71 -5.49 -10.77 -13.62
C THR A 71 -6.91 -10.57 -13.09
N ALA A 72 -7.25 -11.17 -11.93
CA ALA A 72 -8.55 -10.99 -11.26
C ALA A 72 -8.80 -9.55 -10.77
N ALA A 73 -7.73 -8.80 -10.53
CA ALA A 73 -7.74 -7.37 -10.22
C ALA A 73 -7.91 -6.48 -11.46
N GLY A 74 -7.91 -7.05 -12.68
CA GLY A 74 -7.96 -6.32 -13.94
C GLY A 74 -6.63 -5.68 -14.35
N ILE A 75 -5.50 -6.12 -13.78
CA ILE A 75 -4.17 -5.61 -14.06
C ILE A 75 -3.57 -6.42 -15.21
N GLY A 76 -3.37 -5.77 -16.35
CA GLY A 76 -2.80 -6.40 -17.55
C GLY A 76 -1.30 -6.67 -17.43
N ASN A 77 -0.82 -7.64 -18.23
CA ASN A 77 0.54 -8.19 -18.19
C ASN A 77 1.67 -7.26 -18.70
N GLY A 78 1.44 -5.94 -18.75
CA GLY A 78 2.31 -4.96 -19.40
C GLY A 78 2.84 -3.88 -18.46
N GLY A 79 4.12 -4.00 -18.08
CA GLY A 79 5.07 -2.91 -17.78
C GLY A 79 4.81 -1.93 -16.62
N SER A 80 3.59 -1.79 -16.13
CA SER A 80 3.21 -0.71 -15.20
C SER A 80 2.25 -1.20 -14.11
N SER A 81 2.48 -2.42 -13.59
CA SER A 81 1.59 -3.07 -12.60
C SER A 81 1.40 -2.22 -11.34
N SER A 82 2.47 -1.65 -10.78
CA SER A 82 2.39 -0.80 -9.58
C SER A 82 1.69 0.53 -9.89
N ALA A 83 2.08 1.25 -10.94
CA ALA A 83 1.46 2.53 -11.31
C ALA A 83 -0.05 2.43 -11.59
N SER A 84 -0.51 1.30 -12.15
CA SER A 84 -1.94 1.03 -12.35
C SER A 84 -2.71 0.81 -11.05
N LEU A 85 -2.06 0.25 -10.02
CA LEU A 85 -2.64 0.06 -8.70
C LEU A 85 -2.70 1.37 -7.89
N TRP A 86 -1.69 2.23 -8.03
CA TRP A 86 -1.64 3.56 -7.40
C TRP A 86 -2.61 4.55 -8.05
N SER A 87 -2.82 4.43 -9.36
CA SER A 87 -3.87 5.14 -10.09
C SER A 87 -5.23 4.53 -9.73
N GLY A 88 -5.82 4.97 -8.62
CA GLY A 88 -7.16 4.57 -8.18
C GLY A 88 -8.31 4.93 -9.14
N ASN A 89 -8.02 5.18 -10.42
CA ASN A 89 -8.92 5.61 -11.48
C ASN A 89 -9.15 4.52 -12.56
N THR A 90 -8.89 3.24 -12.27
CA THR A 90 -9.46 2.16 -13.09
C THR A 90 -10.97 2.22 -12.91
N GLY A 91 -11.67 2.70 -13.93
CA GLY A 91 -13.10 2.94 -13.91
C GLY A 91 -13.85 1.77 -13.28
N THR A 92 -14.83 2.11 -12.45
CA THR A 92 -15.91 1.23 -11.99
C THR A 92 -16.75 0.79 -13.19
N GLY A 93 -16.13 0.02 -14.08
CA GLY A 93 -16.82 -0.80 -15.06
C GLY A 93 -17.57 -1.87 -14.27
N SER A 94 -18.84 -1.58 -13.99
CA SER A 94 -19.85 -2.59 -13.71
C SER A 94 -19.85 -3.59 -14.87
N THR A 95 -18.98 -4.59 -14.81
CA THR A 95 -18.95 -5.70 -15.76
C THR A 95 -19.04 -6.99 -14.97
N GLY A 96 -20.22 -7.61 -15.00
CA GLY A 96 -20.35 -9.05 -14.85
C GLY A 96 -21.14 -9.52 -13.64
N PHE A 97 -22.46 -9.37 -13.69
CA PHE A 97 -23.35 -10.36 -13.08
C PHE A 97 -23.06 -11.72 -13.76
N GLY A 98 -22.17 -12.52 -13.18
CA GLY A 98 -21.81 -13.83 -13.73
C GLY A 98 -20.46 -14.36 -13.27
N GLY A 99 -20.34 -14.82 -12.02
CA GLY A 99 -19.34 -15.81 -11.56
C GLY A 99 -17.83 -15.52 -11.73
N SER A 100 -17.44 -14.37 -12.29
CA SER A 100 -16.05 -14.00 -12.60
C SER A 100 -15.81 -12.55 -12.21
N LEU A 101 -14.64 -12.27 -11.63
CA LEU A 101 -14.16 -10.91 -11.36
C LEU A 101 -13.48 -10.34 -12.61
N GLY A 102 -13.19 -9.03 -12.58
CA GLY A 102 -12.51 -8.35 -13.68
C GLY A 102 -11.30 -9.14 -14.20
N GLY A 103 -11.14 -9.23 -15.52
CA GLY A 103 -10.03 -9.96 -16.15
C GLY A 103 -10.25 -11.45 -16.43
N GLY A 104 -11.44 -12.01 -16.16
CA GLY A 104 -11.83 -13.34 -16.67
C GLY A 104 -11.39 -14.53 -15.81
N VAL A 105 -10.90 -14.28 -14.59
CA VAL A 105 -10.60 -15.34 -13.61
C VAL A 105 -11.89 -15.80 -12.94
N GLY A 106 -12.11 -17.12 -12.89
CA GLY A 106 -13.27 -17.71 -12.21
C GLY A 106 -13.20 -17.53 -10.69
N LEU A 107 -14.34 -17.30 -10.04
CA LEU A 107 -14.40 -17.06 -8.59
C LEU A 107 -13.81 -18.19 -7.74
N GLN A 108 -13.91 -19.44 -8.22
CA GLN A 108 -13.35 -20.59 -7.51
C GLN A 108 -11.82 -20.58 -7.50
N LEU A 109 -11.21 -20.38 -8.67
CA LEU A 109 -9.76 -20.26 -8.81
C LEU A 109 -9.21 -19.08 -8.00
N LEU A 110 -9.89 -17.94 -8.03
CA LEU A 110 -9.52 -16.80 -7.18
C LEU A 110 -9.54 -17.18 -5.70
N TYR A 111 -10.60 -17.84 -5.24
CA TYR A 111 -10.72 -18.26 -3.85
C TYR A 111 -9.58 -19.19 -3.44
N HIS A 112 -9.24 -20.19 -4.26
CA HIS A 112 -8.12 -21.08 -3.97
C HIS A 112 -6.76 -20.35 -3.97
N ALA A 113 -6.56 -19.41 -4.90
CA ALA A 113 -5.32 -18.62 -4.93
C ALA A 113 -5.19 -17.75 -3.66
N LEU A 114 -6.27 -17.08 -3.25
CA LEU A 114 -6.32 -16.34 -1.99
C LEU A 114 -6.07 -17.25 -0.78
N LEU A 115 -6.60 -18.48 -0.80
CA LEU A 115 -6.43 -19.45 0.28
C LEU A 115 -4.96 -19.85 0.45
N VAL A 116 -4.26 -20.12 -0.65
CA VAL A 116 -2.83 -20.46 -0.62
C VAL A 116 -1.98 -19.32 -0.07
N ILE A 117 -2.23 -18.08 -0.53
CA ILE A 117 -1.50 -16.92 0.00
C ILE A 117 -1.85 -16.66 1.47
N TRP A 118 -3.11 -16.87 1.87
CA TRP A 118 -3.51 -16.80 3.28
C TRP A 118 -2.74 -17.83 4.12
N GLN A 119 -2.60 -19.07 3.66
CA GLN A 119 -1.80 -20.09 4.37
C GLN A 119 -0.34 -19.68 4.50
N ILE A 120 0.24 -19.08 3.46
CA ILE A 120 1.62 -18.59 3.48
C ILE A 120 1.78 -17.38 4.42
N SER A 121 0.75 -16.54 4.58
CA SER A 121 0.81 -15.39 5.49
C SER A 121 0.92 -15.75 6.97
N PHE A 122 0.76 -17.02 7.37
CA PHE A 122 1.10 -17.44 8.73
C PHE A 122 2.60 -17.30 9.03
N GLU A 123 3.46 -17.31 8.01
CA GLU A 123 4.90 -17.04 8.13
C GLU A 123 5.24 -15.55 7.88
N ALA A 124 4.26 -14.67 8.07
CA ALA A 124 4.38 -13.23 7.76
C ALA A 124 5.61 -12.56 8.38
N GLU A 125 6.04 -12.98 9.57
CA GLU A 125 7.23 -12.41 10.23
C GLU A 125 8.51 -12.60 9.42
N GLU A 126 8.63 -13.70 8.67
CA GLU A 126 9.82 -14.00 7.87
C GLU A 126 9.70 -13.51 6.42
N ILE A 127 8.49 -13.57 5.86
CA ILE A 127 8.30 -13.37 4.41
C ILE A 127 7.64 -12.03 4.05
N GLY A 128 7.05 -11.33 5.02
CA GLY A 128 6.10 -10.25 4.75
C GLY A 128 6.69 -9.08 3.97
N ASP A 129 7.90 -8.66 4.32
CA ASP A 129 8.62 -7.59 3.64
C ASP A 129 9.00 -8.00 2.21
N GLU A 130 9.63 -9.17 2.02
CA GLU A 130 9.99 -9.69 0.70
C GLU A 130 8.76 -9.88 -0.21
N LEU A 131 7.65 -10.38 0.35
CA LEU A 131 6.40 -10.56 -0.38
C LEU A 131 5.83 -9.21 -0.87
N ASN A 132 5.97 -8.16 -0.05
CA ASN A 132 5.55 -6.83 -0.46
C ASN A 132 6.52 -6.20 -1.48
N ASP A 133 7.83 -6.32 -1.28
CA ASP A 133 8.84 -5.74 -2.15
C ASP A 133 8.84 -6.37 -3.56
N GLU A 134 8.62 -7.68 -3.66
CA GLU A 134 8.60 -8.39 -4.94
C GLU A 134 7.26 -8.22 -5.70
N TYR A 135 6.14 -8.08 -5.00
CA TYR A 135 4.80 -8.23 -5.61
C TYR A 135 3.79 -7.13 -5.28
N ASP A 136 4.17 -6.09 -4.52
CA ASP A 136 3.27 -5.05 -4.03
C ASP A 136 2.03 -5.62 -3.32
N ILE A 137 2.22 -6.69 -2.52
CA ILE A 137 1.12 -7.53 -2.02
C ILE A 137 0.05 -6.74 -1.25
N VAL A 138 0.47 -5.77 -0.42
CA VAL A 138 -0.44 -4.94 0.38
C VAL A 138 -1.35 -4.11 -0.53
N LEU A 139 -0.77 -3.55 -1.59
CA LEU A 139 -1.49 -2.74 -2.56
C LEU A 139 -2.43 -3.60 -3.42
N LEU A 140 -1.94 -4.75 -3.90
CA LEU A 140 -2.75 -5.71 -4.66
C LEU A 140 -3.95 -6.20 -3.84
N TYR A 141 -3.73 -6.59 -2.58
CA TYR A 141 -4.80 -7.07 -1.70
C TYR A 141 -5.78 -5.96 -1.34
N THR A 142 -5.32 -4.73 -1.13
CA THR A 142 -6.20 -3.57 -0.91
C THR A 142 -7.10 -3.33 -2.11
N HIS A 143 -6.60 -3.50 -3.33
CA HIS A 143 -7.41 -3.37 -4.55
C HIS A 143 -8.38 -4.55 -4.72
N LEU A 144 -7.95 -5.79 -4.51
CA LEU A 144 -8.83 -6.96 -4.51
C LEU A 144 -9.94 -6.86 -3.47
N LEU A 145 -9.65 -6.31 -2.29
CA LEU A 145 -10.63 -6.08 -1.24
C LEU A 145 -11.75 -5.15 -1.70
N ARG A 146 -11.41 -4.11 -2.49
CA ARG A 146 -12.38 -3.19 -3.08
C ARG A 146 -13.33 -3.89 -4.06
N LEU A 147 -12.80 -4.85 -4.82
CA LEU A 147 -13.53 -5.62 -5.83
C LEU A 147 -14.26 -6.85 -5.25
N SER A 148 -13.90 -7.28 -4.03
CA SER A 148 -14.36 -8.55 -3.46
C SER A 148 -15.90 -8.64 -3.39
N PRO A 149 -16.50 -9.63 -4.08
CA PRO A 149 -17.96 -9.71 -4.24
C PRO A 149 -18.64 -10.58 -3.19
N LYS A 150 -17.88 -11.38 -2.42
CA LYS A 150 -18.41 -12.41 -1.50
C LYS A 150 -17.69 -12.37 -0.15
N GLU A 151 -18.41 -12.66 0.93
CA GLU A 151 -17.82 -12.71 2.28
C GLU A 151 -16.63 -13.68 2.37
N LYS A 152 -16.72 -14.87 1.75
CA LYS A 152 -15.64 -15.86 1.81
C LYS A 152 -14.30 -15.35 1.23
N THR A 153 -14.34 -14.56 0.16
CA THR A 153 -13.11 -13.99 -0.44
C THR A 153 -12.65 -12.78 0.35
N THR A 154 -13.59 -11.96 0.83
CA THR A 154 -13.29 -10.82 1.71
C THR A 154 -12.60 -11.27 2.99
N ARG A 155 -13.06 -12.37 3.60
CA ARG A 155 -12.44 -13.00 4.77
C ARG A 155 -10.97 -13.31 4.52
N LEU A 156 -10.66 -14.08 3.47
CA LEU A 156 -9.27 -14.44 3.17
C LEU A 156 -8.38 -13.21 2.92
N ILE A 157 -8.91 -12.20 2.22
CA ILE A 157 -8.15 -10.97 1.94
C ILE A 157 -7.86 -10.21 3.25
N LEU A 158 -8.87 -10.03 4.12
CA LEU A 158 -8.70 -9.35 5.41
C LEU A 158 -7.76 -10.12 6.34
N SER A 159 -7.95 -11.43 6.50
CA SER A 159 -7.08 -12.26 7.34
C SER A 159 -5.63 -12.23 6.85
N THR A 160 -5.42 -12.26 5.52
CA THR A 160 -4.06 -12.18 4.95
C THR A 160 -3.42 -10.81 5.24
N LEU A 161 -4.16 -9.72 5.03
CA LEU A 161 -3.69 -8.37 5.36
C LEU A 161 -3.39 -8.23 6.85
N TYR A 162 -4.25 -8.78 7.71
CA TYR A 162 -4.03 -8.78 9.16
C TYR A 162 -2.73 -9.49 9.53
N ASN A 163 -2.54 -10.74 9.10
CA ASN A 163 -1.34 -11.51 9.38
C ASN A 163 -0.05 -10.78 8.94
N LEU A 164 -0.05 -10.21 7.74
CA LEU A 164 1.10 -9.46 7.20
C LEU A 164 1.39 -8.19 8.01
N LEU A 165 0.35 -7.38 8.27
CA LEU A 165 0.51 -6.08 8.93
C LEU A 165 0.81 -6.22 10.42
N GLU A 166 0.20 -7.20 11.11
CA GLU A 166 0.43 -7.45 12.53
C GLU A 166 1.91 -7.76 12.81
N LYS A 167 2.54 -8.56 11.95
CA LYS A 167 3.93 -8.99 12.10
C LYS A 167 4.94 -7.97 11.57
N ASN A 168 4.57 -7.17 10.58
CA ASN A 168 5.49 -6.24 9.89
C ASN A 168 5.02 -4.79 9.98
N GLN A 169 4.66 -4.36 11.20
CA GLN A 169 4.03 -3.05 11.41
C GLN A 169 4.89 -1.87 10.93
N LYS A 170 6.22 -1.94 11.15
CA LYS A 170 7.14 -0.82 10.85
C LYS A 170 7.29 -0.56 9.35
N SER A 171 7.31 -1.63 8.55
CA SER A 171 7.54 -1.60 7.10
C SER A 171 6.24 -1.53 6.31
N LEU A 172 5.21 -2.29 6.69
CA LEU A 172 4.01 -2.47 5.86
C LEU A 172 2.83 -1.55 6.20
N LEU A 173 2.68 -1.07 7.44
CA LEU A 173 1.61 -0.10 7.78
C LEU A 173 1.72 1.23 7.00
N PRO A 174 2.90 1.83 6.77
CA PRO A 174 3.02 2.99 5.90
C PRO A 174 2.42 2.72 4.50
N THR A 175 2.77 1.57 3.90
CA THR A 175 2.28 1.14 2.59
C THR A 175 0.76 0.95 2.59
N ALA A 176 0.20 0.33 3.63
CA ALA A 176 -1.25 0.13 3.78
C ALA A 176 -2.03 1.46 3.88
N VAL A 177 -1.51 2.44 4.63
CA VAL A 177 -2.11 3.78 4.72
C VAL A 177 -2.05 4.48 3.37
N LEU A 178 -0.91 4.42 2.67
CA LEU A 178 -0.75 5.01 1.34
C LEU A 178 -1.67 4.37 0.29
N ALA A 179 -1.92 3.06 0.39
CA ALA A 179 -2.88 2.33 -0.42
C ALA A 179 -4.35 2.67 -0.12
N ARG A 180 -4.61 3.55 0.86
CA ARG A 180 -5.94 3.95 1.35
C ARG A 180 -6.73 2.80 1.98
N LEU A 181 -6.05 1.83 2.59
CA LEU A 181 -6.70 0.75 3.31
C LEU A 181 -7.62 1.24 4.45
N PRO A 182 -7.26 2.22 5.30
CA PRO A 182 -8.14 2.65 6.40
C PRO A 182 -9.54 3.10 5.93
N ALA A 183 -9.59 3.96 4.91
CA ALA A 183 -10.85 4.42 4.34
C ALA A 183 -11.65 3.28 3.68
N LEU A 184 -10.97 2.28 3.12
CA LEU A 184 -11.62 1.09 2.56
C LEU A 184 -12.22 0.21 3.65
N LEU A 185 -11.54 0.04 4.79
CA LEU A 185 -12.07 -0.73 5.92
C LEU A 185 -13.34 -0.07 6.49
N GLU A 186 -13.41 1.26 6.59
CA GLU A 186 -14.65 1.96 6.96
C GLU A 186 -15.81 1.65 6.00
N ASN A 187 -15.55 1.69 4.70
CA ASN A 187 -16.56 1.37 3.69
C ASN A 187 -17.03 -0.09 3.79
N ILE A 188 -16.16 -1.00 4.23
CA ILE A 188 -16.48 -2.42 4.43
C ILE A 188 -17.27 -2.63 5.72
N SER A 189 -16.94 -1.93 6.80
CA SER A 189 -17.71 -1.94 8.05
C SER A 189 -19.16 -1.49 7.85
N GLY A 190 -19.43 -0.63 6.86
CA GLY A 190 -20.79 -0.22 6.50
C GLY A 190 -21.61 -1.30 5.75
N ARG A 191 -20.99 -2.41 5.33
CA ARG A 191 -21.68 -3.52 4.65
C ARG A 191 -22.31 -4.45 5.69
N HIS A 192 -23.42 -5.10 5.32
CA HIS A 192 -23.99 -6.15 6.16
C HIS A 192 -23.18 -7.45 6.00
N LEU A 193 -22.27 -7.69 6.95
CA LEU A 193 -21.38 -8.85 7.00
C LEU A 193 -21.78 -9.73 8.18
N THR A 194 -21.76 -11.05 7.99
CA THR A 194 -22.23 -12.01 9.01
C THR A 194 -21.17 -12.99 9.51
N ASP A 195 -20.08 -13.20 8.77
CA ASP A 195 -18.96 -14.05 9.19
C ASP A 195 -18.23 -13.44 10.42
N PRO A 196 -18.18 -14.15 11.57
CA PRO A 196 -17.60 -13.62 12.80
C PRO A 196 -16.08 -13.42 12.72
N ASP A 197 -15.36 -14.32 12.04
CA ASP A 197 -13.90 -14.25 11.94
C ASP A 197 -13.49 -13.08 11.03
N LEU A 198 -14.27 -12.85 9.95
CA LEU A 198 -14.12 -11.68 9.09
C LEU A 198 -14.29 -10.38 9.90
N LEU A 199 -15.34 -10.28 10.72
CA LEU A 199 -15.62 -9.10 11.54
C LEU A 199 -14.53 -8.86 12.58
N GLU A 200 -13.99 -9.92 13.17
CA GLU A 200 -12.87 -9.84 14.10
C GLU A 200 -11.62 -9.26 13.43
N ASP A 201 -11.19 -9.83 12.29
CA ASP A 201 -10.02 -9.35 11.54
C ASP A 201 -10.22 -7.91 11.05
N LEU A 202 -11.44 -7.56 10.61
CA LEU A 202 -11.80 -6.20 10.22
C LEU A 202 -11.61 -5.22 11.38
N SER A 203 -12.09 -5.58 12.58
CA SER A 203 -11.96 -4.74 13.77
C SER A 203 -10.49 -4.55 14.16
N LYS A 204 -9.72 -5.63 14.19
CA LYS A 204 -8.29 -5.58 14.55
C LYS A 204 -7.47 -4.76 13.56
N LEU A 205 -7.72 -4.92 12.26
CA LEU A 205 -7.07 -4.11 11.22
C LEU A 205 -7.38 -2.62 11.36
N LYS A 206 -8.64 -2.26 11.66
CA LYS A 206 -9.04 -0.87 11.90
C LYS A 206 -8.30 -0.30 13.10
N GLU A 207 -8.33 -0.98 14.23
CA GLU A 207 -7.65 -0.55 15.47
C GLU A 207 -6.15 -0.33 15.23
N MET A 208 -5.48 -1.29 14.59
CA MET A 208 -4.04 -1.21 14.29
C MET A 208 -3.69 -0.03 13.39
N LEU A 209 -4.48 0.22 12.33
CA LEU A 209 -4.25 1.32 11.40
C LEU A 209 -4.61 2.69 12.02
N GLU A 210 -5.62 2.74 12.88
CA GLU A 210 -5.97 3.94 13.65
C GLU A 210 -4.88 4.29 14.66
N GLU A 211 -4.38 3.32 15.41
CA GLU A 211 -3.27 3.50 16.35
C GLU A 211 -2.00 3.94 15.64
N TYR A 212 -1.66 3.28 14.52
CA TYR A 212 -0.53 3.67 13.69
C TYR A 212 -0.69 5.08 13.16
N THR A 213 -1.87 5.43 12.63
CA THR A 213 -2.11 6.79 12.11
C THR A 213 -1.97 7.80 13.23
N LYS A 214 -2.54 7.56 14.41
CA LYS A 214 -2.43 8.45 15.56
C LYS A 214 -0.99 8.63 16.05
N THR A 215 -0.20 7.56 16.04
CA THR A 215 1.19 7.55 16.51
C THR A 215 2.18 8.10 15.48
N LYS A 216 1.93 7.87 14.18
CA LYS A 216 2.78 8.29 13.06
C LYS A 216 2.37 9.60 12.39
N THR A 217 1.28 10.21 12.83
CA THR A 217 0.99 11.63 12.58
C THR A 217 1.50 12.50 13.72
N THR A 218 2.61 12.13 14.35
CA THR A 218 3.19 12.95 15.41
C THR A 218 4.05 14.06 14.84
N PHE A 219 4.03 15.20 15.53
CA PHE A 219 4.84 16.35 15.20
C PHE A 219 6.34 16.01 15.16
N ASP A 220 6.81 15.20 16.11
CA ASP A 220 8.23 14.86 16.26
C ASP A 220 8.78 14.04 15.09
N GLU A 221 7.97 13.14 14.52
CA GLU A 221 8.38 12.34 13.35
C GLU A 221 8.47 13.19 12.09
N TYR A 222 7.51 14.10 11.88
CA TYR A 222 7.61 15.07 10.78
C TYR A 222 8.84 15.96 10.93
N VAL A 223 9.13 16.44 12.15
CA VAL A 223 10.34 17.22 12.42
C VAL A 223 11.60 16.42 12.10
N ALA A 224 11.69 15.17 12.57
CA ALA A 224 12.83 14.29 12.30
C ALA A 224 13.00 14.01 10.80
N GLU A 225 11.91 13.76 10.07
CA GLU A 225 11.91 13.54 8.62
C GLU A 225 12.44 14.78 7.89
N VAL A 226 11.93 15.97 8.20
CA VAL A 226 12.40 17.21 7.60
C VAL A 226 13.87 17.48 7.95
N GLN A 227 14.30 17.22 9.19
CA GLN A 227 15.70 17.37 9.59
C GLN A 227 16.63 16.42 8.81
N SER A 228 16.16 15.21 8.48
CA SER A 228 16.92 14.24 7.66
C SER A 228 17.10 14.67 6.20
N GLY A 229 16.21 15.54 5.71
CA GLY A 229 16.19 16.04 4.34
C GLY A 229 15.60 15.11 3.28
N HIS A 230 15.34 13.84 3.61
CA HIS A 230 14.85 12.84 2.67
C HIS A 230 13.35 12.60 2.87
N LEU A 231 12.53 13.49 2.31
CA LEU A 231 11.07 13.41 2.47
C LEU A 231 10.49 12.23 1.70
N ARG A 232 9.60 11.47 2.33
CA ARG A 232 8.80 10.41 1.72
C ARG A 232 7.34 10.72 1.88
N TRP A 233 6.49 10.23 0.98
CA TRP A 233 5.06 10.34 1.21
C TRP A 233 4.69 9.50 2.44
N SER A 234 4.42 10.18 3.55
CA SER A 234 4.05 9.62 4.84
C SER A 234 2.74 10.27 5.33
N PRO A 235 2.05 9.69 6.34
CA PRO A 235 0.76 10.21 6.83
C PRO A 235 0.74 11.71 7.18
N PRO A 236 1.78 12.30 7.84
CA PRO A 236 1.82 13.74 8.12
C PRO A 236 1.60 14.63 6.89
N HIS A 237 2.23 14.33 5.76
CA HIS A 237 2.17 15.16 4.55
C HIS A 237 0.77 15.21 3.91
N ARG A 238 -0.07 14.20 4.15
CA ARG A 238 -1.40 14.09 3.53
C ARG A 238 -2.57 14.32 4.50
N ASN A 239 -2.32 14.27 5.81
CA ASN A 239 -3.36 14.37 6.80
C ASN A 239 -3.71 15.84 7.10
N THR A 240 -4.92 16.26 6.76
CA THR A 240 -5.38 17.63 7.01
C THR A 240 -5.52 17.96 8.49
N VAL A 241 -5.84 16.97 9.34
CA VAL A 241 -5.94 17.14 10.80
C VAL A 241 -4.55 17.40 11.39
N PHE A 242 -3.53 16.67 10.91
CA PHE A 242 -2.14 16.92 11.32
C PHE A 242 -1.74 18.39 11.08
N TRP A 243 -2.01 18.91 9.89
CA TRP A 243 -1.67 20.30 9.56
C TRP A 243 -2.50 21.32 10.36
N ALA A 244 -3.80 21.07 10.55
CA ALA A 244 -4.65 21.93 11.37
C ALA A 244 -4.15 22.04 12.82
N GLU A 245 -3.65 20.95 13.40
CA GLU A 245 -3.16 20.90 14.78
C GLU A 245 -1.72 21.40 14.94
N ASN A 246 -0.87 21.20 13.93
CA ASN A 246 0.58 21.34 14.08
C ASN A 246 1.21 22.45 13.24
N ALA A 247 0.54 22.99 12.21
CA ALA A 247 1.15 23.98 11.31
C ALA A 247 1.73 25.21 12.05
N ARG A 248 1.01 25.74 13.05
CA ARG A 248 1.51 26.87 13.85
C ARG A 248 2.76 26.48 14.65
N LYS A 249 2.77 25.29 15.27
CA LYS A 249 3.94 24.76 16.00
C LYS A 249 5.12 24.56 15.05
N ILE A 250 4.90 24.02 13.84
CA ILE A 250 5.93 23.83 12.82
C ILE A 250 6.61 25.15 12.45
N LEU A 251 5.84 26.23 12.28
CA LEU A 251 6.39 27.55 11.94
C LEU A 251 7.17 28.18 13.11
N GLU A 252 6.81 27.86 14.35
CA GLU A 252 7.42 28.42 15.57
C GLU A 252 8.60 27.58 16.08
N PHE A 253 8.68 26.30 15.70
CA PHE A 253 9.66 25.35 16.17
C PHE A 253 11.09 25.88 15.99
N GLU A 254 11.84 25.91 17.09
CA GLU A 254 13.22 26.38 17.16
C GLU A 254 13.47 27.68 16.38
N ASN A 255 12.60 28.68 16.59
CA ASN A 255 12.64 29.97 15.89
C ASN A 255 12.55 29.83 14.36
N GLY A 256 11.63 28.98 13.88
CA GLY A 256 11.41 28.76 12.45
C GLY A 256 12.54 27.98 11.79
N GLU A 257 13.06 26.95 12.48
CA GLU A 257 14.05 26.04 11.91
C GLU A 257 13.44 25.21 10.77
N ILE A 258 12.23 24.67 10.95
CA ILE A 258 11.61 23.78 9.95
C ILE A 258 11.40 24.46 8.59
N PRO A 259 10.86 25.69 8.48
CA PRO A 259 10.79 26.40 7.21
C PRO A 259 12.16 26.68 6.57
N ARG A 260 13.20 26.92 7.39
CA ARG A 260 14.58 27.07 6.90
C ARG A 260 15.09 25.76 6.32
N LYS A 261 14.84 24.64 7.00
CA LYS A 261 15.22 23.32 6.53
C LYS A 261 14.49 22.92 5.25
N LEU A 262 13.18 23.17 5.14
CA LEU A 262 12.44 22.98 3.90
C LEU A 262 13.03 23.81 2.75
N ALA A 263 13.44 25.06 3.01
CA ALA A 263 14.08 25.89 1.99
C ALA A 263 15.44 25.33 1.55
N GLU A 264 16.20 24.72 2.46
CA GLU A 264 17.45 24.01 2.13
C GLU A 264 17.19 22.77 1.27
N ILE A 265 16.23 21.92 1.67
CA ILE A 265 15.83 20.72 0.92
C ILE A 265 15.44 21.10 -0.51
N MET A 266 14.59 22.10 -0.67
CA MET A 266 14.10 22.50 -1.99
C MET A 266 15.17 23.09 -2.90
N ARG A 267 16.29 23.60 -2.36
CA ARG A 267 17.42 24.13 -3.16
C ARG A 267 18.28 23.02 -3.75
N GLN A 268 18.25 21.82 -3.18
CA GLN A 268 19.00 20.70 -3.72
C GLN A 268 18.37 20.21 -5.05
N PRO A 269 19.17 19.67 -5.98
CA PRO A 269 18.70 19.32 -7.32
C PRO A 269 17.80 18.07 -7.35
N TRP A 270 17.97 17.12 -6.43
CA TRP A 270 17.18 15.88 -6.32
C TRP A 270 17.01 15.12 -7.64
N ASP A 271 18.07 15.05 -8.47
CA ASP A 271 18.02 14.47 -9.82
C ASP A 271 17.53 13.01 -9.82
N ASN A 272 17.85 12.26 -8.77
CA ASN A 272 17.48 10.85 -8.61
C ASN A 272 16.22 10.61 -7.74
N ASP A 273 15.66 11.64 -7.10
CA ASP A 273 14.47 11.51 -6.25
C ASP A 273 13.64 12.81 -6.23
N LYS A 274 13.03 13.13 -7.37
CA LYS A 274 12.21 14.34 -7.54
C LYS A 274 10.96 14.36 -6.65
N GLN A 275 10.56 13.23 -6.06
CA GLN A 275 9.41 13.18 -5.15
C GLN A 275 9.62 14.04 -3.90
N VAL A 276 10.86 14.17 -3.43
CA VAL A 276 11.21 15.05 -2.30
C VAL A 276 10.76 16.49 -2.55
N LEU A 277 10.94 17.00 -3.77
CA LEU A 277 10.50 18.35 -4.16
C LEU A 277 8.97 18.46 -4.20
N ALA A 278 8.28 17.44 -4.70
CA ALA A 278 6.82 17.43 -4.73
C ALA A 278 6.22 17.45 -3.32
N ILE A 279 6.78 16.66 -2.40
CA ILE A 279 6.36 16.63 -0.99
C ILE A 279 6.62 17.98 -0.31
N ALA A 280 7.82 18.55 -0.50
CA ALA A 280 8.15 19.86 0.06
C ALA A 280 7.20 20.97 -0.47
N CYS A 281 6.83 20.94 -1.75
CA CYS A 281 5.83 21.86 -2.30
C CYS A 281 4.46 21.68 -1.64
N ASN A 282 4.00 20.44 -1.48
CA ASN A 282 2.75 20.12 -0.79
C ASN A 282 2.74 20.69 0.64
N ASP A 283 3.80 20.44 1.41
CA ASP A 283 3.92 20.86 2.80
C ASP A 283 3.88 22.37 2.98
N VAL A 284 4.62 23.08 2.13
CA VAL A 284 4.59 24.55 2.13
C VAL A 284 3.19 25.05 1.76
N GLY A 285 2.51 24.40 0.82
CA GLY A 285 1.11 24.69 0.49
C GLY A 285 0.18 24.52 1.70
N CYS A 286 0.36 23.44 2.47
CA CYS A 286 -0.39 23.19 3.70
C CYS A 286 -0.11 24.26 4.76
N LEU A 287 1.15 24.64 4.99
CA LEU A 287 1.53 25.71 5.94
C LEU A 287 0.88 27.05 5.58
N VAL A 288 0.86 27.42 4.30
CA VAL A 288 0.23 28.66 3.82
C VAL A 288 -1.28 28.63 4.02
N LYS A 289 -1.91 27.47 3.80
CA LYS A 289 -3.35 27.29 3.96
C LYS A 289 -3.79 27.34 5.42
N GLU A 290 -3.07 26.65 6.31
CA GLU A 290 -3.46 26.53 7.72
C GLU A 290 -3.03 27.74 8.57
N VAL A 291 -1.95 28.43 8.21
CA VAL A 291 -1.44 29.61 8.94
C VAL A 291 -1.16 30.79 7.99
N PRO A 292 -2.20 31.32 7.31
CA PRO A 292 -2.03 32.36 6.29
C PRO A 292 -1.42 33.65 6.85
N GLU A 293 -1.63 33.97 8.12
CA GLU A 293 -1.06 35.14 8.79
C GLU A 293 0.47 35.10 8.90
N LYS A 294 1.09 33.91 8.85
CA LYS A 294 2.55 33.73 8.94
C LYS A 294 3.22 33.49 7.60
N ARG A 295 2.51 33.61 6.48
CA ARG A 295 3.07 33.45 5.13
C ARG A 295 4.32 34.28 4.87
N TYR A 296 4.40 35.50 5.42
CA TYR A 296 5.57 36.37 5.28
C TYR A 296 6.85 35.72 5.83
N GLN A 297 6.75 34.91 6.88
CA GLN A 297 7.87 34.13 7.40
C GLN A 297 8.41 33.18 6.32
N LEU A 298 7.53 32.47 5.61
CA LEU A 298 7.88 31.56 4.52
C LEU A 298 8.46 32.31 3.30
N GLU A 299 7.94 33.51 2.99
CA GLU A 299 8.50 34.38 1.94
C GLU A 299 9.92 34.82 2.28
N LYS A 300 10.17 35.20 3.54
CA LYS A 300 11.48 35.66 4.01
C LYS A 300 12.57 34.60 3.88
N VAL A 301 12.22 33.32 4.04
CA VAL A 301 13.16 32.19 3.83
C VAL A 301 13.37 31.84 2.34
N GLY A 302 12.58 32.42 1.45
CA GLY A 302 12.69 32.24 0.00
C GLY A 302 11.84 31.11 -0.58
N LEU A 303 10.95 30.50 0.21
CA LEU A 303 10.13 29.35 -0.24
C LEU A 303 9.19 29.72 -1.39
N LYS A 304 8.55 30.91 -1.34
CA LYS A 304 7.67 31.39 -2.41
C LYS A 304 8.39 31.47 -3.75
N ARG A 305 9.59 32.07 -3.76
CA ARG A 305 10.41 32.18 -4.98
C ARG A 305 10.76 30.79 -5.51
N ARG A 306 11.16 29.88 -4.63
CA ARG A 306 11.52 28.51 -5.02
C ARG A 306 10.34 27.72 -5.60
N ILE A 307 9.14 27.88 -5.03
CA ILE A 307 7.91 27.28 -5.57
C ILE A 307 7.64 27.80 -6.99
N MET A 308 7.80 29.11 -7.22
CA MET A 308 7.60 29.71 -8.54
C MET A 308 8.56 29.14 -9.59
N GLU A 309 9.81 28.85 -9.21
CA GLU A 309 10.78 28.18 -10.09
C GLU A 309 10.35 26.74 -10.41
N LEU A 310 9.87 25.99 -9.41
CA LEU A 310 9.49 24.58 -9.56
C LEU A 310 8.20 24.36 -10.38
N MET A 311 7.41 25.40 -10.64
CA MET A 311 6.28 25.34 -11.58
C MET A 311 6.73 25.04 -13.02
N GLN A 312 8.00 25.27 -13.34
CA GLN A 312 8.59 24.96 -14.64
C GLN A 312 9.39 23.65 -14.63
N SER A 313 9.24 22.83 -13.59
CA SER A 313 9.90 21.53 -13.51
C SER A 313 9.43 20.59 -14.63
N ASP A 314 10.37 19.79 -15.16
CA ASP A 314 10.09 18.72 -16.12
C ASP A 314 9.29 17.56 -15.52
N ASP A 315 9.27 17.45 -14.17
CA ASP A 315 8.49 16.46 -13.46
C ASP A 315 7.05 16.93 -13.22
N GLU A 316 6.08 16.15 -13.69
CA GLU A 316 4.66 16.49 -13.61
C GLU A 316 4.15 16.61 -12.18
N ASN A 317 4.60 15.76 -11.25
CA ASN A 317 4.16 15.81 -9.86
C ASN A 317 4.69 17.07 -9.16
N VAL A 318 5.97 17.40 -9.36
CA VAL A 318 6.58 18.63 -8.82
C VAL A 318 5.87 19.87 -9.37
N ARG A 319 5.60 19.90 -10.68
CA ARG A 319 4.88 20.99 -11.32
C ARG A 319 3.45 21.11 -10.77
N TRP A 320 2.75 19.99 -10.57
CA TRP A 320 1.39 20.00 -10.03
C TRP A 320 1.34 20.52 -8.59
N GLU A 321 2.20 19.99 -7.70
CA GLU A 321 2.22 20.40 -6.29
C GLU A 321 2.68 21.86 -6.11
N SER A 322 3.65 22.32 -6.89
CA SER A 322 4.10 23.72 -6.86
C SER A 322 3.00 24.70 -7.30
N LEU A 323 2.25 24.37 -8.37
CA LEU A 323 1.09 25.15 -8.80
C LEU A 323 0.01 25.19 -7.72
N ARG A 324 -0.27 24.05 -7.08
CA ARG A 324 -1.25 23.94 -5.99
C ARG A 324 -0.85 24.81 -4.80
N ALA A 325 0.42 24.75 -4.39
CA ALA A 325 0.96 25.54 -3.30
C ALA A 325 0.89 27.05 -3.59
N LEU A 326 1.26 27.47 -4.80
CA LEU A 326 1.19 28.88 -5.20
C LEU A 326 -0.27 29.38 -5.26
N GLY A 327 -1.21 28.53 -5.71
CA GLY A 327 -2.64 28.85 -5.72
C GLY A 327 -3.15 29.22 -4.32
N GLY A 328 -2.70 28.50 -3.29
CA GLY A 328 -2.96 28.85 -1.89
C GLY A 328 -2.40 30.24 -1.54
N TRP A 329 -1.15 30.52 -1.91
CA TRP A 329 -0.51 31.82 -1.66
C TRP A 329 -1.27 33.00 -2.25
N LEU A 330 -1.79 32.86 -3.47
CA LEU A 330 -2.53 33.90 -4.18
C LEU A 330 -3.91 34.12 -3.57
N LYS A 331 -4.64 33.05 -3.22
CA LYS A 331 -5.97 33.14 -2.61
C LYS A 331 -5.97 34.04 -1.37
N TYR A 332 -5.00 33.83 -0.47
CA TYR A 332 -4.89 34.60 0.77
C TYR A 332 -4.12 35.93 0.62
N SER A 333 -3.67 36.28 -0.60
CA SER A 333 -3.07 37.59 -0.86
C SER A 333 -4.10 38.71 -1.01
N PHE A 334 -5.31 38.38 -1.44
CA PHE A 334 -6.38 39.34 -1.68
C PHE A 334 -7.36 39.51 -0.52
N GLU A 335 -7.29 38.65 0.50
CA GLU A 335 -8.17 38.72 1.69
C GLU A 335 -7.59 39.57 2.84
N GLN A 336 -6.36 40.07 2.72
CA GLN A 336 -5.67 40.88 3.74
C GLN A 336 -5.48 42.36 3.37
N GLN A 337 -6.19 42.84 2.34
CA GLN A 337 -6.40 44.28 2.08
C GLN A 337 -7.81 44.65 2.51
#